data_AF-A0AAJ2J4S7-F1
#
_entry.id   AF-A0AAJ2J4S7-F1
#
_cell.length_a   1.000
_cell.length_b   1.000
_cell.length_c   1.000
_cell.angle_alpha   90.00
_cell.angle_beta   90.00
_cell.angle_gamma   90.00
#
_symmetry.space_group_name_H-M   'P 1'
#
loop_
_entity.id
_entity.type
_entity.pdbx_description
1 polymer ?
#
loop_
_entity_poly.entity_id
_entity_poly.type
_entity_poly.pdbx_seq_one_letter_code
_entity_poly.pdbx_strand_id
1 'polypeptide(L)'
;MQSAELKQFVVDKIDDLKARDVVVLDVSKQSNITDYMVICSGTSKTHVKAIAENLVVEAKQAGIPPLGVEGRESSEWVLVDMGDVILHVMQDQTRDFYQLEKLWSEKQD
;
A
#
# COMPACT_ATOMS: atom_id res chain seq x y z
N MET A 1 -4.86 -17.13 -1.13
CA MET A 1 -5.47 -16.21 -0.15
C MET A 1 -6.49 -15.38 -0.91
N GLN A 2 -7.69 -15.15 -0.37
CA GLN A 2 -8.67 -14.29 -1.05
C GLN A 2 -8.26 -12.81 -0.93
N SER A 3 -8.73 -11.94 -1.83
CA SER A 3 -8.32 -10.53 -1.86
C SER A 3 -8.63 -9.79 -0.55
N ALA A 4 -9.75 -10.08 0.10
CA ALA A 4 -10.09 -9.51 1.42
C ALA A 4 -9.14 -9.97 2.55
N GLU A 5 -8.68 -11.22 2.51
CA GLU A 5 -7.69 -11.76 3.45
C GLU A 5 -6.31 -11.15 3.20
N LEU A 6 -5.92 -11.00 1.92
CA LEU A 6 -4.68 -10.34 1.51
C LEU A 6 -4.65 -8.89 1.97
N LYS A 7 -5.77 -8.16 1.80
CA LYS A 7 -5.92 -6.79 2.28
C LYS A 7 -5.72 -6.73 3.79
N GLN A 8 -6.31 -7.66 4.55
CA GLN A 8 -6.12 -7.68 6.01
C GLN A 8 -4.67 -7.96 6.37
N PHE A 9 -4.04 -8.93 5.73
CA PHE A 9 -2.62 -9.21 5.90
C PHE A 9 -1.75 -7.97 5.65
N VAL A 10 -1.98 -7.25 4.55
CA VAL A 10 -1.23 -6.01 4.24
C VAL A 10 -1.41 -4.98 5.36
N VAL A 11 -2.66 -4.72 5.78
CA VAL A 11 -2.97 -3.74 6.83
C VAL A 11 -2.30 -4.10 8.16
N ASP A 12 -2.34 -5.37 8.56
CA ASP A 12 -1.73 -5.84 9.80
C ASP A 12 -0.20 -5.62 9.76
N LYS A 13 0.46 -5.96 8.65
CA LYS A 13 1.92 -5.85 8.51
C LYS A 13 2.44 -4.42 8.44
N ILE A 14 1.63 -3.48 7.98
CA ILE A 14 2.00 -2.06 8.03
C ILE A 14 1.68 -1.43 9.40
N ASP A 15 0.66 -1.92 10.12
CA ASP A 15 0.35 -1.46 11.48
C ASP A 15 1.39 -1.93 12.52
N ASP A 16 1.97 -3.12 12.33
CA ASP A 16 3.12 -3.60 13.11
C ASP A 16 4.27 -2.57 13.11
N LEU A 17 4.43 -1.87 11.99
CA LEU A 17 5.44 -0.83 11.78
C LEU A 17 4.96 0.58 12.14
N LYS A 18 3.72 0.73 12.62
CA LYS A 18 3.10 2.01 12.98
C LYS A 18 3.00 2.96 11.80
N ALA A 19 2.64 2.42 10.62
CA ALA A 19 2.20 3.21 9.49
C ALA A 19 1.04 4.13 9.90
N ARG A 20 1.05 5.37 9.41
CA ARG A 20 0.05 6.39 9.77
C ARG A 20 -1.02 6.53 8.73
N ASP A 21 -2.19 6.98 9.18
CA ASP A 21 -3.27 7.44 8.33
C ASP A 21 -3.65 6.39 7.28
N VAL A 22 -3.73 5.12 7.70
CA VAL A 22 -4.02 3.99 6.82
C VAL A 22 -5.44 4.11 6.28
N VAL A 23 -5.55 4.17 4.95
CA VAL A 23 -6.82 4.21 4.21
C VAL A 23 -6.86 3.01 3.29
N VAL A 24 -8.01 2.34 3.24
CA VAL A 24 -8.26 1.26 2.29
C VAL A 24 -9.39 1.68 1.37
N LEU A 25 -9.16 1.61 0.07
CA LEU A 25 -10.13 1.89 -0.97
C LEU A 25 -10.47 0.59 -1.69
N ASP A 26 -11.76 0.29 -1.81
CA ASP A 26 -12.25 -0.75 -2.71
C ASP A 26 -12.40 -0.14 -4.11
N VAL A 27 -11.53 -0.61 -5.02
CA VAL A 27 -11.47 -0.16 -6.41
C VAL A 27 -11.85 -1.26 -7.39
N SER A 28 -12.33 -2.41 -6.90
CA SER A 28 -12.71 -3.59 -7.71
C SER A 28 -13.76 -3.29 -8.79
N LYS A 29 -14.58 -2.25 -8.58
CA LYS A 29 -15.58 -1.79 -9.56
C LYS A 29 -15.03 -0.81 -10.58
N GLN A 30 -13.89 -0.17 -10.31
CA GLN A 30 -13.27 0.84 -11.17
C GLN A 30 -12.01 0.34 -11.88
N SER A 31 -11.45 -0.79 -11.42
CA SER A 31 -10.21 -1.38 -11.91
C SER A 31 -10.37 -2.88 -12.12
N ASN A 32 -9.87 -3.39 -13.24
CA ASN A 32 -9.77 -4.83 -13.49
C ASN A 32 -8.39 -5.39 -13.08
N ILE A 33 -7.51 -4.57 -12.50
CA ILE A 33 -6.13 -4.94 -12.17
C ILE A 33 -5.98 -5.31 -10.70
N THR A 34 -6.67 -4.59 -9.80
CA THR A 34 -6.56 -4.77 -8.35
C THR A 34 -7.92 -4.51 -7.69
N ASP A 35 -8.20 -5.20 -6.59
CA ASP A 35 -9.44 -5.06 -5.85
C ASP A 35 -9.33 -3.93 -4.80
N TYR A 36 -8.17 -3.81 -4.15
CA TYR A 36 -7.95 -2.86 -3.07
C TYR A 36 -6.69 -2.01 -3.25
N MET A 37 -6.82 -0.72 -2.97
CA MET A 37 -5.68 0.16 -2.74
C MET A 37 -5.55 0.45 -1.25
N VAL A 38 -4.40 0.14 -0.67
CA VAL A 38 -4.05 0.51 0.70
C VAL A 38 -3.08 1.67 0.64
N ILE A 39 -3.41 2.78 1.28
CA ILE A 39 -2.62 4.01 1.27
C ILE A 39 -2.26 4.36 2.71
N CYS A 40 -0.98 4.58 2.98
CA CYS A 40 -0.52 5.00 4.29
C CYS A 40 0.68 5.96 4.22
N SER A 41 0.98 6.60 5.35
CA SER A 41 2.08 7.54 5.50
C SER A 41 3.17 7.00 6.42
N GLY A 42 4.43 7.25 6.06
CA GLY A 42 5.59 7.12 6.94
C GLY A 42 6.01 8.48 7.51
N THR A 43 6.66 8.48 8.68
CA THR A 43 7.15 9.70 9.34
C THR A 43 8.49 10.20 8.80
N SER A 44 9.18 9.40 7.98
CA SER A 44 10.46 9.72 7.33
C SER A 44 10.71 8.78 6.15
N LYS A 45 11.71 9.07 5.30
CA LYS A 45 12.16 8.15 4.22
C LYS A 45 12.48 6.76 4.76
N THR A 46 13.21 6.69 5.88
CA THR A 46 13.57 5.43 6.52
C THR A 46 12.34 4.67 6.99
N HIS A 47 11.35 5.36 7.55
CA HIS A 47 10.09 4.73 7.98
C HIS A 47 9.27 4.23 6.77
N VAL A 48 9.13 5.03 5.71
CA VAL A 48 8.48 4.62 4.45
C VAL A 48 9.13 3.34 3.90
N LYS A 49 10.47 3.33 3.82
CA LYS A 49 11.24 2.17 3.38
C LYS A 49 10.98 0.95 4.26
N ALA A 50 11.05 1.12 5.58
CA ALA A 50 10.87 0.04 6.54
C ALA A 50 9.48 -0.61 6.43
N ILE A 51 8.41 0.18 6.30
CA ILE A 51 7.04 -0.34 6.13
C ILE A 51 6.97 -1.22 4.87
N ALA A 52 7.44 -0.70 3.73
CA ALA A 52 7.37 -1.42 2.47
C ALA A 52 8.27 -2.67 2.44
N GLU A 53 9.48 -2.59 2.99
CA GLU A 53 10.39 -3.74 3.09
C GLU A 53 9.87 -4.81 4.04
N ASN A 54 9.28 -4.41 5.17
CA ASN A 54 8.67 -5.34 6.12
C ASN A 54 7.56 -6.15 5.44
N LEU A 55 6.63 -5.49 4.73
CA LEU A 55 5.58 -6.19 3.99
C LEU A 55 6.18 -7.19 3.00
N VAL A 56 7.22 -6.81 2.25
CA VAL A 56 7.85 -7.70 1.27
C VAL A 56 8.49 -8.93 1.92
N VAL A 57 9.14 -8.75 3.08
CA VAL A 57 9.74 -9.87 3.82
C VAL A 57 8.66 -10.80 4.36
N GLU A 58 7.66 -10.26 5.05
CA GLU A 58 6.55 -11.01 5.63
C GLU A 58 5.74 -11.75 4.56
N ALA A 59 5.46 -11.09 3.44
CA ALA A 59 4.78 -11.68 2.29
C ALA A 59 5.55 -12.89 1.71
N LYS A 60 6.87 -12.76 1.54
CA LYS A 60 7.70 -13.87 1.08
C LYS A 60 7.70 -15.04 2.06
N GLN A 61 7.76 -14.77 3.37
CA GLN A 61 7.69 -15.80 4.40
C GLN A 61 6.33 -16.51 4.44
N ALA A 62 5.25 -15.78 4.14
CA ALA A 62 3.90 -16.33 4.01
C ALA A 62 3.64 -17.04 2.67
N GLY A 63 4.63 -17.15 1.78
CA GLY A 63 4.51 -17.82 0.49
C GLY A 63 3.72 -17.04 -0.58
N ILE A 64 3.58 -15.73 -0.40
CA ILE A 64 2.79 -14.83 -1.25
C ILE A 64 3.66 -13.64 -1.72
N PRO A 65 4.77 -13.88 -2.46
CA PRO A 65 5.70 -12.80 -2.81
C PRO A 65 5.01 -11.69 -3.62
N PRO A 66 5.40 -10.40 -3.41
CA PRO A 66 4.90 -9.30 -4.24
C PRO A 66 5.28 -9.50 -5.71
N LEU A 67 4.41 -9.05 -6.61
CA LEU A 67 4.65 -9.02 -8.05
C LEU A 67 5.71 -7.99 -8.43
N GLY A 68 5.75 -6.87 -7.70
CA GLY A 68 6.67 -5.78 -7.97
C GLY A 68 6.80 -4.81 -6.80
N VAL A 69 7.92 -4.08 -6.77
CA VAL A 69 8.10 -2.96 -5.85
C VAL A 69 8.79 -1.80 -6.57
N GLU A 70 8.20 -0.62 -6.50
CA GLU A 70 8.69 0.59 -7.16
C GLU A 70 8.98 1.71 -6.16
N GLY A 71 9.84 2.67 -6.53
CA GLY A 71 10.13 3.86 -5.70
C GLY A 71 10.99 3.61 -4.44
N ARG A 72 11.50 2.39 -4.25
CA ARG A 72 12.32 1.99 -3.08
C ARG A 72 13.51 2.90 -2.82
N GLU A 73 14.24 3.29 -3.87
CA GLU A 73 15.49 4.05 -3.72
C GLU A 73 15.27 5.46 -3.14
N SER A 74 14.22 6.16 -3.58
CA SER A 74 13.92 7.50 -3.05
C SER A 74 13.18 7.44 -1.71
N SER A 75 12.35 6.40 -1.51
CA SER A 75 11.49 6.23 -0.33
C SER A 75 10.62 7.45 0.00
N GLU A 76 10.28 8.24 -1.03
CA GLU A 76 9.30 9.33 -0.92
C GLU A 76 7.89 8.82 -1.19
N TRP A 77 7.80 7.83 -2.07
CA TRP A 77 6.61 7.05 -2.39
C TRP A 77 7.08 5.67 -2.83
N VAL A 78 6.70 4.64 -2.08
CA VAL A 78 6.94 3.25 -2.42
C VAL A 78 5.61 2.58 -2.76
N LEU A 79 5.59 1.87 -3.87
CA LEU A 79 4.47 1.04 -4.30
C LEU A 79 4.87 -0.42 -4.14
N VAL A 80 4.07 -1.20 -3.42
CA VAL A 80 4.21 -2.67 -3.34
C VAL A 80 2.99 -3.30 -4.01
N ASP A 81 3.21 -4.02 -5.10
CA ASP A 81 2.17 -4.69 -5.86
C ASP A 81 2.02 -6.15 -5.38
N MET A 82 0.85 -6.47 -4.81
CA MET A 82 0.48 -7.82 -4.36
C MET A 82 -0.58 -8.47 -5.27
N GLY A 83 -0.81 -7.92 -6.47
CA GLY A 83 -1.90 -8.33 -7.37
C GLY A 83 -3.23 -7.71 -6.95
N ASP A 84 -4.04 -8.47 -6.22
CA ASP A 84 -5.38 -8.03 -5.80
C ASP A 84 -5.36 -6.87 -4.78
N VAL A 85 -4.18 -6.57 -4.22
CA VAL A 85 -3.96 -5.43 -3.31
C VAL A 85 -2.71 -4.67 -3.74
N ILE A 86 -2.81 -3.35 -3.84
CA ILE A 86 -1.65 -2.47 -4.02
C ILE A 86 -1.47 -1.62 -2.77
N LEU A 87 -0.26 -1.65 -2.18
CA LEU A 87 0.12 -0.76 -1.09
C LEU A 87 0.86 0.46 -1.63
N HIS A 88 0.45 1.64 -1.19
CA HIS A 88 1.17 2.89 -1.35
C HIS A 88 1.63 3.41 0.01
N VAL A 89 2.94 3.51 0.19
CA VAL A 89 3.55 4.12 1.38
C VAL A 89 4.22 5.42 0.97
N MET A 90 3.76 6.55 1.50
CA MET A 90 4.23 7.88 1.10
C MET A 90 4.76 8.68 2.30
N GLN A 91 5.57 9.69 2.03
CA GLN A 91 5.68 10.80 2.98
C GLN A 91 4.43 11.69 2.90
N ASP A 92 4.13 12.37 4.01
CA ASP A 92 2.97 13.27 4.11
C ASP A 92 2.93 14.29 2.96
N GLN A 93 4.06 14.96 2.67
CA GLN A 93 4.12 15.95 1.59
C GLN A 93 3.80 15.36 0.21
N THR A 94 4.27 14.14 -0.05
CA THR A 94 3.98 13.43 -1.30
C THR A 94 2.51 13.05 -1.39
N ARG A 95 1.95 12.52 -0.31
CA ARG A 95 0.54 12.14 -0.21
C ARG A 95 -0.38 13.35 -0.39
N ASP A 96 -0.06 14.46 0.25
CA ASP A 96 -0.81 15.72 0.17
C ASP A 96 -0.80 16.32 -1.24
N PHE A 97 0.31 16.13 -1.98
CA PHE A 97 0.44 16.59 -3.35
C PHE A 97 -0.37 15.72 -4.32
N TYR A 98 -0.29 14.40 -4.23
CA TYR A 98 -0.93 13.49 -5.19
C TYR A 98 -2.40 13.19 -4.88
N GLN A 99 -2.82 13.24 -3.61
CA GLN A 99 -4.22 13.08 -3.16
C GLN A 99 -4.93 11.87 -3.79
N LEU A 100 -4.27 10.71 -3.83
CA LEU A 100 -4.78 9.50 -4.48
C LEU A 100 -6.17 9.11 -3.96
N GLU A 101 -6.41 9.29 -2.67
CA GLU A 101 -7.70 9.01 -2.05
C GLU A 101 -8.84 9.76 -2.71
N LYS A 102 -8.63 11.04 -3.09
CA LYS A 102 -9.65 11.81 -3.80
C LYS A 102 -9.85 11.29 -5.22
N LEU A 103 -8.75 11.07 -5.94
CA LEU A 103 -8.77 10.59 -7.33
C LEU A 103 -9.55 9.28 -7.50
N TRP A 104 -9.43 8.37 -6.54
CA TRP A 104 -10.09 7.06 -6.58
C TRP A 104 -11.45 7.05 -5.91
N SER A 105 -11.73 7.96 -4.96
CA SER A 105 -13.06 8.07 -4.35
C SER A 105 -14.07 8.78 -5.25
N GLU A 106 -13.65 9.73 -6.09
CA GLU A 106 -14.55 10.46 -7.02
C GLU A 106 -15.17 9.56 -8.11
N LYS A 107 -14.64 8.36 -8.34
CA LYS A 107 -15.16 7.43 -9.35
C LYS A 107 -16.24 6.48 -8.83
N GLN A 108 -16.80 6.73 -7.64
CA GLN A 108 -17.82 5.88 -7.02
C GLN A 108 -19.28 6.24 -7.38
N ASP A 109 -19.50 7.24 -8.23
CA ASP A 109 -20.85 7.64 -8.72
C ASP A 109 -21.38 6.79 -9.89
#